data_AF-A0A257P2U4-F1
#
_entry.id   AF-A0A257P2U4-F1
#
_cell.length_a   1.000
_cell.length_b   1.000
_cell.length_c   1.000
_cell.angle_alpha   90.00
_cell.angle_beta   90.00
_cell.angle_gamma   90.00
#
_symmetry.space_group_name_H-M   'P 1'
#
loop_
_entity.id
_entity.type
_entity.pdbx_description
1 polymer ?
#
loop_
_entity_poly.entity_id
_entity_poly.type
_entity_poly.pdbx_seq_one_letter_code
_entity_poly.pdbx_strand_id
1 'polypeptide(L)'
;GELEITDLNQLYLQEGTLHVERLGRGMAWLDAGTPDSLLQAATFVQTIQSRQGNLVGCPEEVAFRMGFISAAALRERAGMIGKTELGRILGDIAAGVHV
;
A
#
# COMPACT_ATOMS: atom_id res chain seq x y z
N GLY A 1 -7.09 10.36 -29.64
CA GLY A 1 -8.35 10.65 -28.93
C GLY A 1 -8.44 9.61 -27.84
N GLU A 2 -8.42 10.05 -26.60
CA GLU A 2 -8.44 9.18 -25.42
C GLU A 2 -9.82 9.26 -24.76
N LEU A 3 -10.20 8.21 -24.02
CA LEU A 3 -11.37 8.24 -23.17
C LEU A 3 -10.92 8.67 -21.77
N GLU A 4 -11.16 9.94 -21.44
CA GLU A 4 -10.63 10.57 -20.24
C GLU A 4 -11.45 10.16 -19.00
N ILE A 5 -10.77 9.79 -17.91
CA ILE A 5 -11.45 9.56 -16.62
C ILE A 5 -12.15 10.84 -16.12
N THR A 6 -11.64 12.01 -16.52
CA THR A 6 -12.24 13.32 -16.20
C THR A 6 -13.62 13.50 -16.83
N ASP A 7 -13.85 12.95 -18.03
CA ASP A 7 -15.17 13.01 -18.67
C ASP A 7 -16.19 12.21 -17.87
N LEU A 8 -15.80 11.03 -17.36
CA LEU A 8 -16.64 10.24 -16.47
C LEU A 8 -16.94 10.99 -15.17
N ASN A 9 -15.93 11.60 -14.55
CA ASN A 9 -16.11 12.40 -13.34
C ASN A 9 -17.08 13.58 -13.55
N GLN A 10 -17.06 14.20 -14.75
CA GLN A 10 -17.96 15.29 -15.11
C GLN A 10 -19.42 14.84 -15.17
N LEU A 11 -19.71 13.61 -15.61
CA LEU A 11 -21.07 13.05 -15.60
C LEU A 11 -21.60 12.94 -14.16
N TYR A 12 -20.83 12.32 -13.25
CA TYR A 12 -21.21 12.23 -11.84
C TYR A 12 -21.36 13.61 -11.18
N LEU A 13 -20.56 14.60 -11.60
CA LEU A 13 -20.69 15.98 -11.14
C LEU A 13 -22.00 16.63 -11.60
N GLN A 14 -22.37 16.45 -12.87
CA GLN A 14 -23.63 16.97 -13.44
C GLN A 14 -24.87 16.31 -12.80
N GLU A 15 -24.78 15.02 -12.47
CA GLU A 15 -25.83 14.28 -11.77
C GLU A 15 -25.89 14.61 -10.27
N GLY A 16 -24.91 15.34 -9.72
CA GLY A 16 -24.83 15.66 -8.29
C GLY A 16 -24.48 14.47 -7.40
N THR A 17 -24.03 13.36 -7.99
CA THR A 17 -23.66 12.11 -7.31
C THR A 17 -22.16 11.96 -7.08
N LEU A 18 -21.36 12.94 -7.53
CA LEU A 18 -19.91 12.96 -7.27
C LEU A 18 -19.63 13.29 -5.79
N HIS A 19 -18.94 12.38 -5.11
CA HIS A 19 -18.38 12.60 -3.78
C HIS A 19 -16.87 12.84 -3.87
N VAL A 20 -16.40 13.92 -3.24
CA VAL A 20 -14.98 14.30 -3.21
C VAL A 20 -14.48 14.30 -1.77
N GLU A 21 -13.44 13.51 -1.51
CA GLU A 21 -12.78 13.43 -0.22
C GLU A 21 -11.46 14.21 -0.23
N ARG A 22 -11.21 14.99 0.83
CA ARG A 22 -9.98 15.79 0.95
C ARG A 22 -8.90 14.97 1.64
N LEU A 23 -7.77 14.76 0.94
CA LEU A 23 -6.56 14.27 1.58
C LEU A 23 -6.01 15.36 2.53
N GLY A 24 -6.11 15.09 3.83
CA GLY A 24 -5.72 16.01 4.89
C GLY A 24 -4.21 16.11 5.07
N ARG A 25 -3.80 17.02 5.96
CA ARG A 25 -2.39 17.14 6.38
C ARG A 25 -1.88 15.82 6.97
N GLY A 26 -0.64 15.47 6.64
CA GLY A 26 -0.01 14.20 7.04
C GLY A 26 -0.12 13.08 6.00
N MET A 27 -0.95 13.26 4.96
CA MET A 27 -0.97 12.35 3.81
C MET A 27 0.11 12.72 2.80
N ALA A 28 0.72 11.71 2.20
CA ALA A 28 1.61 11.87 1.04
C ALA A 28 0.93 11.24 -0.18
N TRP A 29 0.82 12.02 -1.27
CA TRP A 29 0.41 11.52 -2.58
C TRP A 29 1.60 11.67 -3.53
N LEU A 30 2.06 10.53 -4.05
CA LEU A 30 3.26 10.43 -4.87
C LEU A 30 2.89 9.75 -6.17
N ASP A 31 3.31 10.36 -7.28
CA ASP A 31 3.24 9.77 -8.61
C ASP A 31 4.67 9.46 -9.07
N ALA A 32 4.85 8.32 -9.74
CA ALA A 32 6.14 7.82 -10.20
C ALA A 32 6.28 7.94 -11.72
N GLY A 33 5.66 8.96 -12.32
CA GLY A 33 5.62 9.18 -13.77
C GLY A 33 6.96 9.56 -14.43
N THR A 34 7.97 9.94 -13.64
CA THR A 34 9.34 10.23 -14.12
C THR A 34 10.39 9.50 -13.29
N PRO A 35 11.61 9.24 -13.82
CA PRO A 35 12.69 8.61 -13.07
C PRO A 35 13.00 9.32 -11.73
N ASP A 36 13.00 10.66 -11.73
CA ASP A 36 13.25 11.45 -10.51
C ASP A 36 12.11 11.29 -9.49
N SER A 37 10.85 11.35 -9.94
CA SER A 37 9.68 11.17 -9.05
C SER A 37 9.60 9.74 -8.48
N LEU A 38 10.00 8.74 -9.27
CA LEU A 38 10.11 7.35 -8.82
C LEU A 38 11.17 7.21 -7.72
N LEU A 39 12.35 7.82 -7.90
CA LEU A 39 13.40 7.80 -6.88
C LEU A 39 12.95 8.49 -5.58
N GLN A 40 12.25 9.62 -5.68
CA GLN A 40 11.66 10.30 -4.54
C GLN A 40 10.64 9.40 -3.81
N ALA A 41 9.75 8.75 -4.55
CA ALA A 41 8.76 7.83 -3.99
C ALA A 41 9.41 6.63 -3.28
N ALA A 42 10.41 6.01 -3.91
CA ALA A 42 11.16 4.91 -3.32
C ALA A 42 11.88 5.32 -2.03
N THR A 43 12.51 6.50 -2.03
CA THR A 43 13.20 7.06 -0.85
C THR A 43 12.22 7.36 0.28
N PHE A 44 11.05 7.91 -0.04
CA PHE A 44 9.99 8.17 0.93
C PHE A 44 9.53 6.87 1.61
N VAL A 45 9.18 5.85 0.82
CA VAL A 45 8.75 4.54 1.34
C VAL A 45 9.84 3.90 2.20
N GLN A 46 11.09 3.87 1.72
CA GLN A 46 12.22 3.32 2.48
C GLN A 46 12.37 4.02 3.84
N THR A 47 12.28 5.36 3.86
CA THR A 47 12.44 6.16 5.08
C THR A 47 11.36 5.86 6.10
N ILE A 48 10.10 5.75 5.66
CA ILE A 48 8.97 5.41 6.53
C ILE A 48 9.14 4.01 7.12
N GLN A 49 9.40 3.00 6.28
CA GLN A 49 9.54 1.62 6.75
C GLN A 49 10.71 1.47 7.74
N SER A 50 11.86 2.10 7.45
CA SER A 50 13.05 2.03 8.31
C SER A 50 12.86 2.70 9.68
N ARG A 51 11.95 3.68 9.79
CA ARG A 51 11.73 4.45 11.02
C ARG A 51 10.56 3.95 11.85
N GLN A 52 9.49 3.50 11.20
CA GLN A 52 8.24 3.12 11.85
C GLN A 52 8.08 1.60 11.96
N GLY A 53 8.89 0.81 11.24
CA GLY A 53 8.85 -0.65 11.27
C GLY A 53 7.64 -1.28 10.55
N ASN A 54 6.73 -0.45 10.03
CA ASN A 54 5.54 -0.89 9.30
C ASN A 54 5.83 -0.98 7.81
N LEU A 55 5.28 -2.00 7.16
CA LEU A 55 5.37 -2.15 5.70
C LEU A 55 4.40 -1.19 5.01
N VAL A 56 4.85 -0.57 3.91
CA VAL A 56 3.99 0.25 3.05
C VAL A 56 3.63 -0.55 1.81
N GLY A 57 2.34 -0.71 1.55
CA GLY A 57 1.85 -1.38 0.35
C GLY A 57 2.11 -2.90 0.32
N CYS A 58 2.05 -3.59 1.47
CA CYS A 58 2.16 -5.05 1.55
C CYS A 58 0.77 -5.72 1.56
N PRO A 59 0.34 -6.37 0.46
CA PRO A 59 -0.97 -7.02 0.39
C PRO A 59 -1.10 -8.22 1.34
N GLU A 60 -0.01 -8.96 1.59
CA GLU A 60 -0.01 -10.10 2.50
C GLU A 60 -0.39 -9.70 3.92
N GLU A 61 0.19 -8.61 4.43
CA GLU A 61 -0.14 -8.07 5.75
C GLU A 61 -1.59 -7.59 5.82
N VAL A 62 -2.03 -6.82 4.82
CA VAL A 62 -3.42 -6.31 4.77
C VAL A 62 -4.41 -7.46 4.74
N ALA A 63 -4.20 -8.47 3.88
CA ALA A 63 -5.08 -9.62 3.78
C ALA A 63 -5.16 -10.40 5.10
N PHE A 64 -4.05 -10.55 5.82
CA PHE A 64 -4.03 -11.19 7.12
C PHE A 64 -4.79 -10.38 8.18
N ARG A 65 -4.51 -9.07 8.29
CA ARG A 65 -5.18 -8.18 9.25
C ARG A 65 -6.69 -8.05 8.99
N MET A 66 -7.11 -8.12 7.72
CA MET A 66 -8.53 -8.15 7.33
C MET A 66 -9.19 -9.53 7.50
N GLY A 67 -8.43 -10.57 7.86
CA GLY A 67 -8.94 -11.93 8.04
C GLY A 67 -9.22 -12.70 6.75
N PHE A 68 -8.71 -12.23 5.60
CA PHE A 68 -8.82 -12.94 4.33
C PHE A 68 -7.91 -14.17 4.25
N ILE A 69 -6.80 -14.16 4.98
CA ILE A 69 -5.90 -15.32 5.12
C ILE A 69 -5.60 -15.60 6.59
N SER A 70 -5.32 -16.86 6.90
CA SER A 70 -4.93 -17.29 8.24
C SER A 70 -3.46 -17.01 8.53
N ALA A 71 -3.08 -17.06 9.81
CA ALA A 71 -1.67 -16.98 10.22
C ALA A 71 -0.82 -18.10 9.62
N ALA A 72 -1.40 -19.28 9.41
CA ALA A 72 -0.72 -20.40 8.76
C ALA A 72 -0.41 -20.10 7.29
N ALA A 73 -1.39 -19.55 6.55
CA ALA A 73 -1.21 -19.14 5.16
C ALA A 73 -0.19 -17.99 5.03
N LEU A 74 -0.21 -17.02 5.95
CA LEU A 74 0.78 -15.95 5.96
C LEU A 74 2.20 -16.50 6.22
N ARG A 75 2.35 -17.44 7.15
CA ARG A 75 3.65 -18.08 7.44
C ARG A 75 4.18 -18.88 6.25
N GLU A 76 3.32 -19.62 5.55
CA GLU A 76 3.70 -20.33 4.33
C GLU A 76 4.20 -19.35 3.26
N ARG A 77 3.46 -18.24 3.06
CA ARG A 77 3.85 -17.17 2.12
C ARG A 77 5.18 -16.52 2.50
N ALA A 78 5.40 -16.24 3.78
CA ALA A 78 6.67 -15.76 4.30
C ALA A 78 7.82 -16.72 3.96
N GLY A 79 7.59 -18.03 4.10
CA GLY A 79 8.55 -19.08 3.73
C GLY A 79 8.91 -19.08 2.24
N MET A 80 7.93 -18.86 1.35
CA MET A 80 8.16 -18.78 -0.10
C MET A 80 8.97 -17.55 -0.51
N ILE A 81 8.76 -16.41 0.16
CA ILE A 81 9.54 -15.18 -0.06
C ILE A 81 10.99 -15.36 0.42
N GLY A 82 11.24 -16.35 1.27
CA GLY A 82 12.58 -16.81 1.63
C GLY A 82 13.29 -15.87 2.61
N LYS A 83 14.63 -15.90 2.59
CA LYS A 83 15.50 -15.18 3.54
C LYS A 83 15.65 -13.68 3.21
N THR A 84 14.54 -13.01 2.94
CA THR A 84 14.49 -11.55 2.78
C THR A 84 13.97 -10.89 4.05
N GLU A 85 14.19 -9.58 4.18
CA GLU A 85 13.62 -8.81 5.28
C GLU A 85 12.08 -8.86 5.28
N LEU A 86 11.45 -8.81 4.11
CA LEU A 86 10.00 -8.98 3.96
C LEU A 86 9.54 -10.34 4.48
N GLY A 87 10.20 -11.43 4.07
CA GLY A 87 9.88 -12.78 4.53
C GLY A 87 9.98 -12.90 6.06
N ARG A 88 11.01 -12.31 6.66
CA ARG A 88 11.16 -12.26 8.13
C ARG A 88 9.99 -11.50 8.78
N ILE A 89 9.69 -10.28 8.33
CA ILE A 89 8.63 -9.44 8.91
C ILE A 89 7.27 -10.13 8.82
N LEU A 90 6.93 -10.74 7.68
CA LEU A 90 5.67 -11.48 7.53
C LEU A 90 5.59 -12.70 8.45
N GLY A 91 6.71 -13.38 8.68
CA GLY A 91 6.80 -14.47 9.66
C GLY A 91 6.54 -13.99 11.09
N ASP A 92 7.09 -12.83 11.46
CA ASP A 92 6.91 -12.22 12.78
C ASP A 92 5.47 -11.73 12.98
N ILE A 93 4.84 -11.14 11.95
CA ILE A 93 3.42 -10.77 11.95
C ILE A 93 2.53 -12.00 12.15
N ALA A 94 2.80 -13.09 11.41
CA ALA A 94 2.06 -14.35 11.56
C ALA A 94 2.24 -15.00 12.95
N ALA A 95 3.33 -14.68 13.65
CA ALA A 95 3.60 -15.14 15.02
C ALA A 95 3.05 -14.18 16.10
N GLY A 96 2.53 -13.01 15.73
CA GLY A 96 2.04 -11.99 16.67
C GLY A 96 3.14 -11.22 17.40
N VAL A 97 4.36 -11.19 16.86
CA VAL A 97 5.54 -10.55 17.49
C VAL A 97 5.67 -9.08 17.06
N HIS A 98 5.16 -8.73 15.88
CA HIS A 98 5.08 -7.36 15.38
C HIS A 98 3.68 -6.77 15.67
N VAL A 99 3.62 -5.72 16.50
CA VAL A 99 2.42 -4.89 16.74
C VAL A 99 2.64 -3.51 16.17
#